data_AF-A0A2I0JBM1-F1
#
_entry.id   AF-A0A2I0JBM1-F1
#
_cell.length_a   1.000
_cell.length_b   1.000
_cell.length_c   1.000
_cell.angle_alpha   90.00
_cell.angle_beta   90.00
_cell.angle_gamma   90.00
#
_symmetry.space_group_name_H-M   'P 1'
#
loop_
_entity.id
_entity.type
_entity.pdbx_description
1 polymer ?
#
loop_
_entity_poly.entity_id
_entity_poly.type
_entity_poly.pdbx_seq_one_letter_code
_entity_poly.pdbx_strand_id
1 'polypeptide(L)'
;MGRKGGLVCKNKKFEGTVSISVSPTVLSKSGDTVRIQWTGVDSPSDLDWLGIYSPPDSPDDLFIGYVFLSTDPAHLTSGSGSVSLPLPNLRANYTFRIFRWSKSEIDPTRLDHDHNPLPGTRHQLATSDAVGFSTGRRPEQVHLAFTDREDEMRVMFMTGDKEERLVRYGESEGELGSSAAALVERYEREDMCDEPANETAGWRDPGWIHSAVMKDLKKGLRYYYQMLVHLLLYRDYFDEPED
;
A
#
# COMPACT_ATOMS: atom_id res chain seq x y z
N MET A 1 31.96 -56.11 34.29
CA MET A 1 31.34 -56.32 32.96
C MET A 1 29.87 -55.92 33.09
N GLY A 2 29.34 -54.84 32.54
CA GLY A 2 29.74 -54.04 31.38
C GLY A 2 28.62 -54.11 30.35
N ARG A 3 27.73 -53.10 30.33
CA ARG A 3 27.12 -52.46 29.14
C ARG A 3 26.11 -51.40 29.60
N LYS A 4 26.56 -50.14 29.64
CA LYS A 4 25.69 -48.97 29.67
C LYS A 4 25.06 -48.85 28.28
N GLY A 5 23.73 -48.83 28.20
CA GLY A 5 23.00 -48.50 26.97
C GLY A 5 23.29 -47.06 26.59
N GLY A 6 23.89 -46.86 25.41
CA GLY A 6 24.11 -45.54 24.86
C GLY A 6 22.79 -44.91 24.45
N LEU A 7 22.49 -43.72 24.98
CA LEU A 7 21.52 -42.84 24.35
C LEU A 7 22.09 -42.43 22.99
N VAL A 8 21.43 -42.87 21.92
CA VAL A 8 21.63 -42.31 20.59
C VAL A 8 21.06 -40.90 20.63
N CYS A 9 21.92 -39.89 20.62
CA CYS A 9 21.52 -38.53 20.27
C CYS A 9 21.01 -38.58 18.83
N LYS A 10 19.68 -38.60 18.64
CA LYS A 10 19.11 -38.20 17.37
C LYS A 10 19.50 -36.74 17.17
N ASN A 11 20.31 -36.45 16.17
CA ASN A 11 20.54 -35.08 15.71
C ASN A 11 19.17 -34.48 15.38
N LYS A 12 18.62 -33.66 16.27
CA LYS A 12 17.62 -32.66 15.88
C LYS A 12 18.30 -31.81 14.83
N LYS A 13 17.87 -31.95 13.57
CA LYS A 13 18.08 -30.91 12.57
C LYS A 13 17.59 -29.62 13.23
N PHE A 14 18.46 -28.63 13.39
CA PHE A 14 18.00 -27.28 13.65
C PHE A 14 17.16 -26.90 12.43
N GLU A 15 15.84 -26.91 12.57
CA GLU A 15 14.94 -26.23 11.65
C GLU A 15 15.33 -24.75 11.75
N GLY A 16 16.05 -24.26 10.73
CA GLY A 16 16.37 -22.84 10.66
C GLY A 16 15.06 -22.08 10.56
N THR A 17 14.84 -21.10 11.42
CA THR A 17 13.68 -20.21 11.34
C THR A 17 13.67 -19.56 9.96
N VAL A 18 12.56 -19.68 9.23
CA VAL A 18 12.37 -18.97 7.96
C VAL A 18 12.55 -17.48 8.20
N SER A 19 13.40 -16.85 7.39
CA SER A 19 13.67 -15.42 7.50
C SER A 19 13.09 -14.70 6.29
N ILE A 20 12.52 -13.52 6.54
CA ILE A 20 11.99 -12.61 5.53
C ILE A 20 12.53 -11.21 5.83
N SER A 21 13.02 -10.53 4.79
CA SER A 21 13.51 -9.16 4.87
C SER A 21 12.90 -8.30 3.77
N VAL A 22 12.79 -7.01 4.05
CA VAL A 22 12.20 -6.01 3.16
C VAL A 22 13.13 -4.82 3.01
N SER A 23 13.21 -4.27 1.79
CA SER A 23 13.99 -3.06 1.53
C SER A 23 13.43 -2.29 0.33
N PRO A 24 13.21 -0.97 0.46
CA PRO A 24 13.31 -0.16 1.69
C PRO A 24 12.12 -0.42 2.64
N THR A 25 12.23 0.00 3.90
CA THR A 25 11.13 -0.03 4.89
C THR A 25 10.28 1.24 4.87
N VAL A 26 10.73 2.29 4.18
CA VAL A 26 9.99 3.55 4.00
C VAL A 26 9.97 3.91 2.52
N LEU A 27 8.78 4.00 1.95
CA LEU A 27 8.50 4.40 0.57
C LEU A 27 8.16 5.88 0.48
N SER A 28 8.47 6.53 -0.64
CA SER A 28 8.29 7.98 -0.79
C SER A 28 6.97 8.36 -1.46
N LYS A 29 6.45 7.50 -2.33
CA LYS A 29 5.20 7.72 -3.08
C LYS A 29 4.51 6.41 -3.43
N SER A 30 3.19 6.48 -3.59
CA SER A 30 2.40 5.36 -4.13
C SER A 30 2.99 4.85 -5.46
N GLY A 31 3.13 3.54 -5.58
CA GLY A 31 3.75 2.86 -6.72
C GLY A 31 5.26 2.65 -6.58
N ASP A 32 5.90 3.16 -5.53
CA ASP A 32 7.28 2.79 -5.22
C ASP A 32 7.39 1.28 -4.92
N THR A 33 8.51 0.70 -5.31
CA THR A 33 8.75 -0.74 -5.22
C THR A 33 9.47 -1.10 -3.93
N VAL A 34 8.95 -2.12 -3.23
CA VAL A 34 9.68 -2.81 -2.16
C VAL A 34 10.22 -4.14 -2.66
N ARG A 35 11.47 -4.45 -2.30
CA ARG A 35 12.05 -5.78 -2.49
C ARG A 35 11.82 -6.60 -1.24
N ILE A 36 11.15 -7.74 -1.38
CA ILE A 36 10.98 -8.76 -0.35
C ILE A 36 11.92 -9.92 -0.66
N GLN A 37 12.66 -10.38 0.34
CA GLN A 37 13.57 -11.52 0.21
C GLN A 37 13.29 -12.52 1.32
N TRP A 38 13.44 -13.81 1.03
CA TRP A 38 13.27 -14.85 2.02
C TRP A 38 14.35 -15.92 1.91
N THR A 39 14.63 -16.58 3.02
CA THR A 39 15.55 -17.71 3.10
C THR A 39 15.11 -18.72 4.15
N GLY A 40 15.60 -19.95 4.02
CA GLY A 40 15.44 -20.97 5.04
C GLY A 40 14.10 -21.72 5.02
N VAL A 41 13.30 -21.59 3.95
CA VAL A 41 12.10 -22.43 3.78
C VAL A 41 12.54 -23.88 3.58
N ASP A 42 12.19 -24.73 4.54
CA ASP A 42 12.46 -26.16 4.46
C ASP A 42 11.46 -26.84 3.52
N SER A 43 11.87 -27.86 2.76
CA SER A 43 10.93 -28.59 1.87
C SER A 43 10.03 -27.68 0.99
N PRO A 44 10.61 -26.73 0.22
CA PRO A 44 9.86 -25.72 -0.51
C PRO A 44 8.88 -26.34 -1.53
N SER A 45 7.72 -25.69 -1.72
CA SER A 45 6.65 -26.14 -2.59
C SER A 45 6.19 -25.05 -3.56
N ASP A 46 5.63 -25.48 -4.68
CA ASP A 46 4.89 -24.63 -5.62
C ASP A 46 3.71 -23.87 -5.00
N LEU A 47 3.22 -24.31 -3.83
CA LEU A 47 2.12 -23.70 -3.08
C LEU A 47 2.55 -22.83 -1.89
N ASP A 48 3.85 -22.73 -1.59
CA ASP A 48 4.31 -21.74 -0.61
C ASP A 48 4.06 -20.33 -1.18
N TRP A 49 3.54 -19.43 -0.34
CA TRP A 49 3.08 -18.13 -0.81
C TRP A 49 3.37 -17.00 0.18
N LEU A 50 3.47 -15.79 -0.38
CA LEU A 50 3.63 -14.52 0.32
C LEU A 50 2.27 -13.81 0.36
N GLY A 51 1.72 -13.59 1.55
CA GLY A 51 0.56 -12.73 1.76
C GLY A 51 0.96 -11.29 2.00
N ILE A 52 0.16 -10.36 1.47
CA ILE A 52 0.33 -8.92 1.58
C ILE A 52 -0.76 -8.39 2.53
N TYR A 53 -0.36 -7.71 3.60
CA TYR A 53 -1.27 -7.23 4.64
C TYR A 53 -1.13 -5.74 4.84
N SER A 54 -2.26 -5.03 4.81
CA SER A 54 -2.34 -3.63 5.20
C SER A 54 -3.74 -3.38 5.78
N PRO A 55 -3.87 -3.03 7.07
CA PRO A 55 -2.78 -2.74 8.03
C PRO A 55 -2.02 -4.00 8.50
N PRO A 56 -0.84 -3.85 9.13
CA PRO A 56 0.01 -4.96 9.56
C PRO A 56 -0.60 -5.96 10.53
N ASP A 57 -1.61 -5.55 11.29
CA ASP A 57 -2.32 -6.31 12.31
C ASP A 57 -3.57 -7.03 11.77
N SER A 58 -3.80 -6.99 10.46
CA SER A 58 -4.89 -7.72 9.82
C SER A 58 -4.83 -9.23 10.15
N PRO A 59 -5.96 -9.89 10.40
CA PRO A 59 -6.05 -11.35 10.49
C PRO A 59 -5.45 -12.05 9.27
N ASP A 60 -4.92 -13.26 9.44
CA ASP A 60 -4.22 -13.98 8.37
C ASP A 60 -5.11 -14.27 7.14
N ASP A 61 -6.41 -14.48 7.34
CA ASP A 61 -7.37 -14.71 6.27
C ASP A 61 -7.82 -13.44 5.53
N LEU A 62 -7.38 -12.27 5.98
CA LEU A 62 -7.69 -10.95 5.40
C LEU A 62 -6.46 -10.29 4.76
N PHE A 63 -5.72 -11.06 3.96
CA PHE A 63 -4.70 -10.50 3.06
C PHE A 63 -5.36 -9.71 1.92
N ILE A 64 -4.69 -8.64 1.48
CA ILE A 64 -5.16 -7.78 0.37
C ILE A 64 -4.58 -8.19 -0.98
N GLY A 65 -3.67 -9.14 -0.98
CA GLY A 65 -3.04 -9.71 -2.17
C GLY A 65 -2.05 -10.81 -1.78
N TYR A 66 -1.62 -11.59 -2.77
CA TYR A 66 -0.67 -12.67 -2.56
C TYR A 66 0.20 -12.93 -3.79
N VAL A 67 1.34 -13.60 -3.58
CA VAL A 67 2.23 -14.08 -4.64
C VAL A 67 2.77 -15.46 -4.27
N PHE A 68 2.79 -16.41 -5.20
CA PHE A 68 3.46 -17.69 -4.98
C PHE A 68 4.98 -17.52 -4.98
N LEU A 69 5.66 -18.09 -4.00
CA LEU A 69 7.12 -17.99 -3.87
C LEU A 69 7.85 -18.67 -5.04
N SER A 70 7.21 -19.65 -5.69
CA SER A 70 7.69 -20.34 -6.89
C SER A 70 7.85 -19.44 -8.12
N THR A 71 7.33 -18.20 -8.06
CA THR A 71 7.61 -17.15 -9.08
C THR A 71 9.11 -16.87 -9.19
N ASP A 72 9.86 -17.04 -8.09
CA ASP A 72 11.33 -17.12 -8.13
C ASP A 72 11.75 -18.60 -8.20
N PRO A 73 12.34 -19.07 -9.32
CA PRO A 73 12.76 -20.47 -9.45
C PRO A 73 13.77 -20.93 -8.39
N ALA A 74 14.51 -20.01 -7.76
CA ALA A 74 15.43 -20.33 -6.68
C ALA A 74 14.70 -20.89 -5.44
N HIS A 75 13.42 -20.55 -5.27
CA HIS A 75 12.63 -21.01 -4.13
C HIS A 75 12.53 -22.54 -4.08
N LEU A 76 12.18 -23.17 -5.20
CA LEU A 76 11.99 -24.63 -5.28
C LEU A 76 13.29 -25.41 -5.08
N THR A 77 14.44 -24.80 -5.31
CA THR A 77 15.76 -25.47 -5.21
C THR A 77 16.45 -25.20 -3.88
N SER A 78 16.30 -24.01 -3.31
CA SER A 78 17.07 -23.54 -2.16
C SER A 78 16.24 -23.08 -0.97
N GLY A 79 14.91 -23.05 -1.08
CA GLY A 79 14.04 -22.48 -0.05
C GLY A 79 14.20 -20.97 0.12
N SER A 80 14.81 -20.30 -0.86
CA SER A 80 15.17 -18.89 -0.82
C SER A 80 14.80 -18.20 -2.13
N GLY A 81 14.50 -16.91 -2.08
CA GLY A 81 14.12 -16.16 -3.26
C GLY A 81 13.85 -14.69 -2.96
N SER A 82 13.41 -13.97 -3.98
CA SER A 82 12.97 -12.59 -3.83
C SER A 82 11.86 -12.21 -4.80
N VAL A 83 11.06 -11.23 -4.40
CA VAL A 83 10.06 -10.59 -5.25
C VAL A 83 10.09 -9.09 -5.02
N SER A 84 9.84 -8.32 -6.08
CA SER A 84 9.74 -6.86 -6.01
C SER A 84 8.32 -6.46 -6.35
N LEU A 85 7.67 -5.71 -5.46
CA LEU A 85 6.26 -5.33 -5.59
C LEU A 85 6.11 -3.81 -5.53
N PRO A 86 5.44 -3.17 -6.50
CA PRO A 86 5.00 -1.79 -6.35
C PRO A 86 3.85 -1.75 -5.33
N LEU A 87 3.94 -0.89 -4.32
CA LEU A 87 2.88 -0.76 -3.31
C LEU A 87 2.08 0.52 -3.52
N PRO A 88 0.73 0.43 -3.59
CA PRO A 88 -0.09 1.63 -3.47
C PRO A 88 0.02 2.21 -2.04
N ASN A 89 -0.10 3.52 -1.89
CA ASN A 89 -0.23 4.10 -0.56
C ASN A 89 -1.68 3.98 -0.08
N LEU A 90 -1.95 2.96 0.74
CA LEU A 90 -3.28 2.73 1.35
C LEU A 90 -3.43 3.41 2.71
N ARG A 91 -2.52 4.33 3.06
CA ARG A 91 -2.52 5.11 4.32
C ARG A 91 -2.42 4.26 5.60
N ALA A 92 -2.04 2.99 5.45
CA ALA A 92 -1.62 2.11 6.52
C ALA A 92 -0.31 1.42 6.11
N ASN A 93 0.49 1.03 7.10
CA ASN A 93 1.70 0.27 6.84
C ASN A 93 1.37 -1.11 6.24
N TYR A 94 2.40 -1.73 5.69
CA TYR A 94 2.37 -3.07 5.12
C TYR A 94 3.16 -4.03 5.98
N THR A 95 2.75 -5.30 6.01
CA THR A 95 3.62 -6.43 6.35
C THR A 95 3.42 -7.54 5.34
N PHE A 96 4.44 -8.38 5.23
CA PHE A 96 4.40 -9.57 4.39
C PHE A 96 4.57 -10.80 5.26
N ARG A 97 3.80 -11.84 4.96
CA ARG A 97 3.83 -13.09 5.72
C ARG A 97 3.98 -14.25 4.76
N ILE A 98 4.85 -15.20 5.09
CA ILE A 98 5.03 -16.42 4.31
C ILE A 98 4.19 -17.51 4.92
N PHE A 99 3.48 -18.25 4.08
CA PHE A 99 2.69 -19.41 4.48
C PHE A 99 3.06 -20.62 3.64
N ARG A 100 2.89 -21.78 4.27
CA ARG A 100 2.86 -23.07 3.58
C ARG A 100 1.43 -23.50 3.34
N TRP A 101 1.12 -23.84 2.10
CA TRP A 101 -0.17 -24.42 1.73
C TRP A 101 0.02 -25.78 1.07
N SER A 102 -0.88 -26.71 1.33
CA SER A 102 -0.79 -28.07 0.82
C SER A 102 -1.98 -28.42 -0.08
N LYS A 103 -1.76 -29.30 -1.06
CA LYS A 103 -2.82 -29.75 -1.99
C LYS A 103 -4.02 -30.37 -1.26
N SER A 104 -3.79 -31.01 -0.13
CA SER A 104 -4.83 -31.61 0.73
C SER A 104 -5.69 -30.57 1.45
N GLU A 105 -5.24 -29.32 1.54
CA GLU A 105 -5.95 -28.21 2.21
C GLU A 105 -6.64 -27.27 1.21
N ILE A 106 -6.65 -27.61 -0.07
CA ILE A 106 -7.37 -26.83 -1.08
C ILE A 106 -8.87 -27.02 -0.86
N ASP A 107 -9.55 -25.93 -0.54
CA ASP A 107 -11.01 -25.87 -0.49
C ASP A 107 -11.55 -25.43 -1.86
N PRO A 108 -12.24 -26.31 -2.62
CA PRO A 108 -12.75 -25.98 -3.94
C PRO A 108 -13.90 -24.97 -3.92
N THR A 109 -14.43 -24.64 -2.74
CA THR A 109 -15.52 -23.67 -2.58
C THR A 109 -15.01 -22.27 -2.29
N ARG A 110 -13.76 -22.13 -1.84
CA ARG A 110 -13.13 -20.85 -1.50
C ARG A 110 -12.30 -20.35 -2.67
N LEU A 111 -12.95 -19.67 -3.61
CA LEU A 111 -12.35 -19.18 -4.84
C LEU A 111 -12.25 -17.66 -4.88
N ASP A 112 -11.30 -17.14 -5.64
CA ASP A 112 -11.28 -15.74 -6.05
C ASP A 112 -12.28 -15.46 -7.19
N HIS A 113 -12.38 -14.19 -7.61
CA HIS A 113 -13.29 -13.76 -8.67
C HIS A 113 -13.04 -14.48 -10.01
N ASP A 114 -11.80 -14.93 -10.24
CA ASP A 114 -11.38 -15.63 -11.45
C ASP A 114 -11.49 -17.16 -11.30
N HIS A 115 -12.15 -17.63 -10.23
CA HIS A 115 -12.37 -19.03 -9.89
C HIS A 115 -11.10 -19.83 -9.53
N ASN A 116 -10.03 -19.16 -9.10
CA ASN A 116 -8.85 -19.83 -8.57
C ASN A 116 -9.01 -20.10 -7.07
N PRO A 117 -8.58 -21.26 -6.55
CA PRO A 117 -8.59 -21.52 -5.12
C PRO A 117 -7.74 -20.52 -4.33
N LEU A 118 -8.32 -19.93 -3.29
CA LEU A 118 -7.61 -19.00 -2.42
C LEU A 118 -6.64 -19.73 -1.49
N PRO A 119 -5.40 -19.25 -1.33
CA PRO A 119 -4.42 -19.89 -0.45
C PRO A 119 -4.87 -20.01 1.00
N GLY A 120 -4.57 -21.16 1.61
CA GLY A 120 -4.81 -21.41 3.03
C GLY A 120 -3.76 -20.73 3.91
N THR A 121 -4.20 -20.26 5.08
CA THR A 121 -3.42 -19.43 6.01
C THR A 121 -3.00 -20.14 7.29
N ARG A 122 -3.25 -21.45 7.38
CA ARG A 122 -3.05 -22.23 8.62
C ARG A 122 -1.59 -22.31 9.08
N HIS A 123 -0.64 -22.34 8.14
CA HIS A 123 0.77 -22.60 8.44
C HIS A 123 1.63 -21.39 8.11
N GLN A 124 1.57 -20.36 8.96
CA GLN A 124 2.47 -19.22 8.86
C GLN A 124 3.90 -19.62 9.21
N LEU A 125 4.86 -19.27 8.36
CA LEU A 125 6.27 -19.58 8.53
C LEU A 125 7.08 -18.37 9.02
N ALA A 126 6.77 -17.16 8.54
CA ALA A 126 7.48 -15.95 8.90
C ALA A 126 6.65 -14.68 8.64
N THR A 127 7.05 -13.57 9.28
CA THR A 127 6.48 -12.22 9.09
C THR A 127 7.62 -11.23 8.93
N SER A 128 7.49 -10.29 7.99
CA SER A 128 8.47 -9.23 7.77
C SER A 128 8.34 -8.09 8.78
N ASP A 129 9.39 -7.26 8.83
CA ASP A 129 9.24 -5.90 9.35
C ASP A 129 8.18 -5.12 8.57
N ALA A 130 7.63 -4.09 9.20
CA ALA A 130 6.64 -3.23 8.57
C ALA A 130 7.29 -2.32 7.52
N VAL A 131 6.59 -2.12 6.41
CA VAL A 131 6.94 -1.15 5.36
C VAL A 131 5.90 -0.04 5.38
N GLY A 132 6.34 1.20 5.56
CA GLY A 132 5.47 2.37 5.58
C GLY A 132 5.72 3.33 4.42
N PHE A 133 4.89 4.35 4.34
CA PHE A 133 5.14 5.51 3.48
C PHE A 133 5.62 6.69 4.31
N SER A 134 6.47 7.54 3.73
CA SER A 134 6.82 8.82 4.34
C SER A 134 5.54 9.63 4.57
N THR A 135 5.43 10.32 5.70
CA THR A 135 4.21 11.05 6.09
C THR A 135 3.76 12.01 4.99
N GLY A 136 2.59 11.72 4.42
CA GLY A 136 2.06 12.34 3.20
C GLY A 136 1.45 13.72 3.43
N ARG A 137 2.29 14.76 3.41
CA ARG A 137 1.80 16.14 3.15
C ARG A 137 1.55 16.37 1.66
N ARG A 138 2.02 15.46 0.81
CA ARG A 138 1.91 15.58 -0.63
C ARG A 138 0.50 15.17 -1.09
N PRO A 139 -0.07 15.88 -2.06
CA PRO A 139 -1.27 15.44 -2.76
C PRO A 139 -1.05 14.10 -3.46
N GLU A 140 -1.98 13.17 -3.30
CA GLU A 140 -2.01 11.87 -3.94
C GLU A 140 -3.36 11.61 -4.62
N GLN A 141 -3.42 10.63 -5.53
CA GLN A 141 -4.60 10.25 -6.31
C GLN A 141 -5.36 11.46 -6.88
N VAL A 142 -4.66 12.24 -7.69
CA VAL A 142 -5.24 13.42 -8.33
C VAL A 142 -6.22 12.97 -9.42
N HIS A 143 -7.45 13.47 -9.35
CA HIS A 143 -8.51 13.23 -10.31
C HIS A 143 -9.09 14.54 -10.83
N LEU A 144 -9.32 14.60 -12.14
CA LEU A 144 -10.04 15.69 -12.79
C LEU A 144 -11.47 15.24 -13.10
N ALA A 145 -12.42 16.14 -12.89
CA ALA A 145 -13.81 15.91 -13.25
C ALA A 145 -14.42 17.19 -13.83
N PHE A 146 -15.32 17.03 -14.80
CA PHE A 146 -16.18 18.12 -15.25
C PHE A 146 -17.14 18.52 -14.13
N THR A 147 -17.60 19.77 -14.20
CA THR A 147 -18.70 20.26 -13.38
C THR A 147 -19.94 20.46 -14.27
N ASP A 148 -21.00 21.04 -13.71
CA ASP A 148 -22.19 21.43 -14.47
C ASP A 148 -21.94 22.61 -15.42
N ARG A 149 -20.82 23.33 -15.26
CA ARG A 149 -20.43 24.46 -16.09
C ARG A 149 -19.30 24.09 -17.05
N GLU A 150 -19.45 24.48 -18.30
CA GLU A 150 -18.49 24.17 -19.38
C GLU A 150 -17.14 24.90 -19.25
N ASP A 151 -17.08 25.98 -18.45
CA ASP A 151 -15.90 26.77 -18.14
C ASP A 151 -15.25 26.40 -16.79
N GLU A 152 -15.65 25.26 -16.20
CA GLU A 152 -15.16 24.81 -14.89
C GLU A 152 -14.65 23.37 -14.91
N MET A 153 -13.60 23.10 -14.12
CA MET A 153 -13.07 21.77 -13.90
C MET A 153 -12.71 21.57 -12.44
N ARG A 154 -13.16 20.46 -11.86
CA ARG A 154 -12.87 20.09 -10.48
C ARG A 154 -11.56 19.30 -10.43
N VAL A 155 -10.69 19.69 -9.49
CA VAL A 155 -9.50 18.95 -9.11
C VAL A 155 -9.76 18.34 -7.74
N MET A 156 -9.73 17.02 -7.68
CA MET A 156 -9.82 16.26 -6.42
C MET A 156 -8.49 15.59 -6.14
N PHE A 157 -8.07 15.56 -4.89
CA PHE A 157 -6.85 14.89 -4.44
C PHE A 157 -6.95 14.58 -2.96
N MET A 158 -6.06 13.73 -2.45
CA MET A 158 -6.06 13.39 -1.03
C MET A 158 -4.73 13.72 -0.37
N THR A 159 -4.77 13.95 0.94
CA THR A 159 -3.59 14.18 1.79
C THR A 159 -3.71 13.41 3.11
N GLY A 160 -2.60 13.31 3.85
CA GLY A 160 -2.59 12.76 5.20
C GLY A 160 -3.03 13.74 6.29
N ASP A 161 -3.29 15.00 5.94
CA ASP A 161 -3.65 16.08 6.86
C ASP A 161 -4.81 16.93 6.35
N LYS A 162 -5.48 17.62 7.27
CA LYS A 162 -6.61 18.53 7.00
C LYS A 162 -6.19 19.95 6.63
N GLU A 163 -4.89 20.21 6.47
CA GLU A 163 -4.39 21.56 6.26
C GLU A 163 -5.00 22.15 4.99
N GLU A 164 -5.34 23.44 5.03
CA GLU A 164 -5.96 24.13 3.91
C GLU A 164 -5.07 24.06 2.66
N ARG A 165 -5.70 23.74 1.53
CA ARG A 165 -5.03 23.60 0.24
C ARG A 165 -5.61 24.55 -0.79
N LEU A 166 -4.75 24.93 -1.72
CA LEU A 166 -5.10 25.79 -2.84
C LEU A 166 -4.58 25.20 -4.14
N VAL A 167 -5.38 25.29 -5.19
CA VAL A 167 -5.00 24.88 -6.55
C VAL A 167 -4.73 26.14 -7.35
N ARG A 168 -3.46 26.35 -7.74
CA ARG A 168 -3.11 27.38 -8.72
C ARG A 168 -3.20 26.79 -10.11
N TYR A 169 -3.67 27.57 -11.07
CA TYR A 169 -3.81 27.11 -12.45
C TYR A 169 -3.65 28.23 -13.48
N GLY A 170 -3.30 27.85 -14.71
CA GLY A 170 -3.02 28.78 -15.80
C GLY A 170 -2.82 28.09 -17.14
N GLU A 171 -2.75 28.87 -18.21
CA GLU A 171 -2.56 28.39 -19.60
C GLU A 171 -1.09 27.99 -19.88
N SER A 172 -0.15 28.36 -19.00
CA SER A 172 1.27 28.01 -19.07
C SER A 172 1.78 27.45 -17.73
N GLU A 173 2.78 26.57 -17.78
CA GLU A 173 3.33 25.87 -16.60
C GLU A 173 4.00 26.82 -15.60
N GLY A 174 4.60 27.92 -16.08
CA GLY A 174 5.28 28.91 -15.26
C GLY A 174 4.39 30.04 -14.73
N GLU A 175 3.19 30.22 -15.29
CA GLU A 175 2.32 31.37 -14.97
C GLU A 175 0.93 30.89 -14.52
N LEU A 176 0.89 30.32 -13.31
CA LEU A 176 -0.35 29.90 -12.66
C LEU A 176 -1.02 31.09 -11.94
N GLY A 177 -1.55 32.02 -12.72
CA GLY A 177 -2.10 33.30 -12.25
C GLY A 177 -3.47 33.20 -11.57
N SER A 178 -4.20 32.11 -11.78
CA SER A 178 -5.50 31.87 -11.13
C SER A 178 -5.35 30.92 -9.95
N SER A 179 -6.28 30.99 -8.98
CA SER A 179 -6.29 30.10 -7.83
C SER A 179 -7.69 29.74 -7.35
N ALA A 180 -7.83 28.55 -6.78
CA ALA A 180 -9.05 28.07 -6.15
C ALA A 180 -8.72 27.41 -4.80
N ALA A 181 -9.39 27.85 -3.74
CA ALA A 181 -9.31 27.17 -2.44
C ALA A 181 -10.00 25.79 -2.55
N ALA A 182 -9.40 24.78 -1.94
CA ALA A 182 -9.98 23.44 -1.86
C ALA A 182 -10.88 23.33 -0.63
N LEU A 183 -12.09 22.82 -0.81
CA LEU A 183 -12.89 22.27 0.29
C LEU A 183 -12.23 20.98 0.77
N VAL A 184 -12.24 20.73 2.07
CA VAL A 184 -11.62 19.55 2.68
C VAL A 184 -12.66 18.77 3.48
N GLU A 185 -12.80 17.48 3.17
CA GLU A 185 -13.79 16.59 3.77
C GLU A 185 -13.21 15.19 3.99
N ARG A 186 -13.85 14.40 4.84
CA ARG A 186 -13.60 12.97 5.00
C ARG A 186 -14.88 12.29 5.45
N TYR A 187 -14.94 10.98 5.30
CA TYR A 187 -15.94 10.13 5.93
C TYR A 187 -15.26 9.26 6.99
N GLU A 188 -16.04 8.86 8.00
CA GLU A 188 -15.62 7.95 9.05
C GLU A 188 -16.29 6.59 8.89
N ARG A 189 -15.87 5.63 9.71
CA ARG A 189 -16.39 4.26 9.67
C ARG A 189 -17.87 4.23 9.97
N GLU A 190 -18.29 5.09 10.88
CA GLU A 190 -19.68 5.23 11.33
C GLU A 190 -20.60 5.76 10.23
N ASP A 191 -20.05 6.35 9.16
CA ASP A 191 -20.81 6.77 7.98
C ASP A 191 -21.12 5.61 7.02
N MET A 192 -20.52 4.43 7.22
CA MET A 192 -20.75 3.25 6.38
C MET A 192 -22.00 2.49 6.81
N CYS A 193 -22.84 2.10 5.84
CA CYS A 193 -24.13 1.48 6.13
C CYS A 193 -24.02 0.04 6.64
N ASP A 194 -23.17 -0.77 6.02
CA ASP A 194 -23.20 -2.23 6.18
C ASP A 194 -21.80 -2.85 6.25
N GLU A 195 -21.76 -4.09 6.76
CA GLU A 195 -20.58 -4.96 6.73
C GLU A 195 -20.17 -5.26 5.27
N PRO A 196 -18.87 -5.34 4.93
CA PRO A 196 -17.72 -5.20 5.83
C PRO A 196 -17.19 -3.76 5.96
N ALA A 197 -17.79 -2.79 5.28
CA ALA A 197 -17.27 -1.42 5.21
C ALA A 197 -17.32 -0.71 6.58
N ASN A 198 -18.34 -1.00 7.39
CA ASN A 198 -18.49 -0.46 8.74
C ASN A 198 -17.71 -1.25 9.82
N GLU A 199 -17.02 -2.33 9.44
CA GLU A 199 -16.24 -3.16 10.36
C GLU A 199 -14.73 -2.93 10.22
N THR A 200 -13.96 -3.32 11.24
CA THR A 200 -12.49 -3.19 11.21
C THR A 200 -11.85 -3.91 10.02
N ALA A 201 -12.41 -5.04 9.61
CA ALA A 201 -11.89 -5.84 8.50
C ALA A 201 -11.90 -5.06 7.17
N GLY A 202 -13.05 -4.45 6.82
CA GLY A 202 -13.24 -3.74 5.55
C GLY A 202 -12.98 -2.23 5.60
N TRP A 203 -12.93 -1.64 6.80
CA TRP A 203 -12.67 -0.21 6.95
C TRP A 203 -11.21 0.16 6.65
N ARG A 204 -11.00 1.26 5.91
CA ARG A 204 -9.70 1.90 5.72
C ARG A 204 -9.86 3.41 5.81
N ASP A 205 -8.98 4.06 6.58
CA ASP A 205 -9.02 5.52 6.70
C ASP A 205 -8.80 6.18 5.32
N PRO A 206 -9.71 7.05 4.87
CA PRO A 206 -9.60 7.68 3.55
C PRO A 206 -8.57 8.81 3.49
N GLY A 207 -8.03 9.25 4.63
CA GLY A 207 -7.25 10.46 4.76
C GLY A 207 -8.17 11.69 4.74
N TRP A 208 -7.73 12.73 4.02
CA TRP A 208 -8.49 13.96 3.80
C TRP A 208 -8.65 14.20 2.31
N ILE A 209 -9.88 14.38 1.86
CA ILE A 209 -10.25 14.58 0.47
C ILE A 209 -10.39 16.08 0.24
N HIS A 210 -9.60 16.60 -0.70
CA HIS A 210 -9.59 17.99 -1.11
C HIS A 210 -10.29 18.14 -2.45
N SER A 211 -11.13 19.16 -2.59
CA SER A 211 -11.90 19.42 -3.80
C SER A 211 -11.88 20.91 -4.13
N ALA A 212 -11.20 21.28 -5.21
CA ALA A 212 -11.16 22.66 -5.72
C ALA A 212 -11.79 22.74 -7.11
N VAL A 213 -12.44 23.86 -7.43
CA VAL A 213 -13.02 24.09 -8.76
C VAL A 213 -12.23 25.20 -9.45
N MET A 214 -11.53 24.85 -10.52
CA MET A 214 -10.92 25.81 -11.45
C MET A 214 -12.03 26.40 -12.32
N LYS A 215 -12.07 27.72 -12.45
CA LYS A 215 -13.11 28.48 -13.16
C LYS A 215 -12.54 29.32 -14.28
N ASP A 216 -13.43 29.86 -15.11
CA ASP A 216 -13.15 30.74 -16.25
C ASP A 216 -12.22 30.09 -17.30
N LEU A 217 -12.36 28.77 -17.47
CA LEU A 217 -11.57 27.99 -18.41
C LEU A 217 -12.06 28.17 -19.85
N LYS A 218 -11.14 28.46 -20.76
CA LYS A 218 -11.44 28.57 -22.20
C LYS A 218 -11.47 27.20 -22.85
N LYS A 219 -12.48 26.97 -23.69
CA LYS A 219 -12.65 25.71 -24.42
C LYS A 219 -11.46 25.43 -25.34
N GLY A 220 -11.05 24.16 -25.39
CA GLY A 220 -10.01 23.68 -26.31
C GLY A 220 -8.57 24.06 -25.93
N LEU A 221 -8.36 24.69 -24.77
CA LEU A 221 -7.02 25.03 -24.28
C LEU A 221 -6.52 24.00 -23.26
N ARG A 222 -5.19 23.87 -23.21
CA ARG A 222 -4.51 23.12 -22.15
C ARG A 222 -4.29 24.04 -20.96
N TYR A 223 -4.59 23.53 -19.77
CA TYR A 223 -4.29 24.19 -18.51
C TYR A 223 -3.31 23.36 -17.69
N TYR A 224 -2.45 24.07 -16.96
CA TYR A 224 -1.52 23.53 -15.98
C TYR A 224 -2.04 23.88 -14.60
N TYR A 225 -1.77 23.03 -13.60
CA TYR A 225 -2.24 23.25 -12.24
C TYR A 225 -1.25 22.69 -11.22
N GLN A 226 -1.25 23.29 -10.02
CA GLN A 226 -0.42 22.89 -8.90
C GLN A 226 -1.19 23.04 -7.59
N MET A 227 -1.16 22.00 -6.77
CA MET A 227 -1.73 22.01 -5.43
C MET A 227 -0.67 22.45 -4.41
N LEU A 228 -1.04 23.39 -3.54
CA LEU A 228 -0.16 24.01 -2.55
C LEU A 228 -0.82 23.98 -1.17
N VAL A 229 0.00 24.04 -0.11
CA VAL A 229 -0.47 24.34 1.24
C VAL A 229 -0.69 25.85 1.33
N HIS A 230 -1.85 26.27 1.85
CA HIS A 230 -2.23 27.69 1.88
C HIS A 230 -1.17 28.58 2.57
N LEU A 231 -0.59 28.11 3.68
CA LEU A 231 0.44 28.81 4.45
C LEU A 231 1.75 29.08 3.68
N LEU A 232 2.07 28.31 2.63
CA LEU A 232 3.30 28.53 1.85
C LEU A 232 3.21 29.77 0.95
N LEU A 233 2.00 30.21 0.59
CA LEU A 233 1.82 31.47 -0.15
C LEU A 233 2.15 32.69 0.71
N TYR A 234 2.00 32.59 2.04
CA TYR A 234 2.33 33.70 2.95
C TYR A 234 3.85 33.93 3.08
N ARG A 235 4.68 32.91 2.82
CA ARG A 235 6.14 33.07 2.81
C ARG A 235 6.63 33.71 1.52
N ASP A 236 6.12 33.24 0.38
CA ASP A 236 6.50 33.79 -0.92
C ASP A 236 5.96 35.21 -1.17
N TYR A 237 4.97 35.68 -0.38
CA TYR A 237 4.43 37.04 -0.47
C TYR A 237 5.15 38.07 0.44
N PHE A 238 5.95 37.62 1.41
CA PHE A 238 6.63 38.51 2.37
C PHE A 238 8.16 38.45 2.32
N ASP A 239 8.78 37.49 1.63
CA ASP A 239 10.20 37.52 1.30
C ASP A 239 10.44 38.25 -0.04
N GLU A 240 10.24 39.58 -0.08
CA GLU A 240 10.98 40.41 -1.04
C GLU A 240 12.45 40.47 -0.58
N PRO A 241 13.44 40.36 -1.50
CA PRO A 241 14.83 40.59 -1.13
C PRO A 241 14.98 42.07 -0.75
N GLU A 242 15.36 42.36 0.49
CA GLU A 242 15.97 43.65 0.82
C GLU A 242 17.27 43.77 0.02
N ASP A 243 17.34 44.80 -0.84
CA ASP A 243 18.53 45.21 -1.61
C ASP A 243 19.77 45.48 -0.73
#